data_AF-A0A536XBS0-F1
#
_entry.id   AF-A0A536XBS0-F1
#
_cell.length_a   1.000
_cell.length_b   1.000
_cell.length_c   1.000
_cell.angle_alpha   90.00
_cell.angle_beta   90.00
_cell.angle_gamma   90.00
#
_symmetry.space_group_name_H-M   'P 1'
#
loop_
_entity.id
_entity.type
_entity.pdbx_description
1 polymer ?
#
loop_
_entity_poly.entity_id
_entity_poly.type
_entity_poly.pdbx_seq_one_letter_code
_entity_poly.pdbx_strand_id
1 'polypeptide(L)' 'MSVLSQLAGSLAAGKIKVVDLTETLSPEFPHISLPPEMGQAWPFRIEEVSHYDERGPAWYWNNFSCGEHTGTH' A
#
# COMPACT_ATOMS: atom_id res chain seq x y z
N MET A 1 -25.94 24.58 -1.64
CA MET A 1 -25.23 23.28 -1.61
C MET A 1 -23.94 23.47 -0.83
N SER A 2 -23.62 22.55 0.10
CA SER A 2 -22.36 22.62 0.85
C SER A 2 -21.16 22.37 -0.07
N VAL A 3 -19.97 22.75 0.38
CA VAL A 3 -18.71 22.46 -0.32
C VAL A 3 -18.55 20.95 -0.55
N LEU A 4 -18.87 20.13 0.45
CA LEU A 4 -18.81 18.67 0.33
C LEU A 4 -19.76 18.12 -0.75
N SER A 5 -20.98 18.65 -0.86
CA SER A 5 -21.91 18.24 -1.91
C SER A 5 -21.43 18.62 -3.32
N GLN A 6 -20.79 19.79 -3.47
CA GLN A 6 -20.22 20.23 -4.75
C GLN A 6 -19.00 19.40 -5.15
N LEU A 7 -18.14 19.07 -4.18
CA LEU A 7 -17.00 18.18 -4.38
C LEU A 7 -17.47 16.80 -4.87
N ALA A 8 -18.43 16.18 -4.17
CA ALA A 8 -18.98 14.87 -4.55
C ALA A 8 -19.62 14.91 -5.96
N GLY A 9 -20.41 15.93 -6.28
CA GLY A 9 -21.00 16.10 -7.61
C GLY A 9 -19.96 16.31 -8.71
N SER A 10 -18.87 17.04 -8.42
CA SER A 10 -17.79 17.30 -9.38
C SER A 10 -16.87 16.10 -9.61
N LEU A 11 -16.65 15.28 -8.57
CA LEU A 11 -15.99 13.97 -8.69
C LEU A 11 -16.82 13.03 -9.56
N ALA A 12 -18.12 12.86 -9.27
CA ALA A 12 -19.01 11.99 -10.03
C ALA A 12 -19.17 12.44 -11.50
N ALA A 13 -19.14 13.75 -11.75
CA ALA A 13 -19.18 14.32 -13.11
C ALA A 13 -17.82 14.31 -13.84
N GLY A 14 -16.74 13.82 -13.23
CA GLY A 14 -15.40 13.79 -13.83
C GLY A 14 -14.72 15.15 -14.00
N LYS A 15 -15.25 16.22 -13.38
CA LYS A 15 -14.66 17.57 -13.41
C LYS A 15 -13.44 17.69 -12.51
N ILE A 16 -13.38 16.84 -11.48
CA ILE A 16 -12.23 16.68 -10.60
C ILE A 16 -11.67 15.28 -10.84
N LYS A 17 -10.35 15.19 -11.03
CA LYS A 17 -9.64 13.92 -11.23
C LYS A 17 -8.97 13.49 -9.94
N VAL A 18 -9.00 12.19 -9.67
CA VAL A 18 -8.15 11.56 -8.66
C VAL A 18 -6.88 11.08 -9.37
N VAL A 19 -5.72 11.50 -8.88
CA VAL A 19 -4.41 11.08 -9.38
C VAL A 19 -3.72 10.32 -8.27
N ASP A 20 -3.35 9.07 -8.52
CA ASP A 20 -2.57 8.27 -7.59
C ASP A 20 -1.10 8.65 -7.71
N LEU A 21 -0.45 8.93 -6.58
CA LEU A 21 0.96 9.30 -6.46
C LEU A 21 1.74 8.28 -5.64
N THR A 22 1.20 7.07 -5.51
CA THR A 22 1.71 5.98 -4.67
C THR A 22 2.53 5.00 -5.51
N GLU A 23 3.70 4.62 -5.01
CA GLU A 23 4.46 3.48 -5.54
C GLU A 23 3.92 2.16 -4.97
N THR A 24 3.94 1.09 -5.77
CA THR A 24 3.47 -0.21 -5.28
C THR A 24 4.44 -0.78 -4.25
N LEU A 25 3.93 -1.18 -3.08
CA LEU A 25 4.72 -1.93 -2.11
C LEU A 25 5.00 -3.35 -2.63
N SER A 26 6.25 -3.61 -2.97
CA SER A 26 6.72 -4.92 -3.44
C SER A 26 8.09 -5.27 -2.85
N PRO A 27 8.45 -6.57 -2.76
CA PRO A 27 9.76 -6.98 -2.24
C PRO A 27 10.95 -6.46 -3.05
N GLU A 28 10.73 -6.10 -4.32
CA GLU A 28 11.74 -5.56 -5.24
C GLU A 28 11.93 -4.04 -5.09
N PHE A 29 11.00 -3.33 -4.43
CA PHE A 29 11.11 -1.89 -4.27
C PHE A 29 12.32 -1.53 -3.39
N PRO A 30 13.16 -0.57 -3.81
CA PRO A 30 14.34 -0.21 -3.05
C PRO A 30 13.96 0.39 -1.69
N HIS A 31 14.67 0.00 -0.65
CA HIS A 31 14.54 0.59 0.68
C HIS A 31 15.76 1.46 1.00
N ILE A 32 15.57 2.40 1.92
CA ILE A 32 16.67 3.22 2.43
C ILE A 32 17.72 2.32 3.10
N SER A 33 18.99 2.54 2.76
CA SER A 33 20.13 1.93 3.44
C SER A 33 20.87 3.00 4.25
N LEU A 34 21.12 2.71 5.52
CA LEU A 34 21.88 3.56 6.42
C LEU A 34 23.31 3.01 6.60
N PRO A 35 24.24 3.79 7.17
CA PRO A 35 25.55 3.28 7.59
C PRO A 35 25.42 1.99 8.44
N PRO A 36 26.35 1.03 8.30
CA PRO A 36 26.21 -0.31 8.88
C PRO A 36 26.15 -0.34 10.42
N GLU A 37 26.63 0.71 11.08
CA GLU A 37 26.53 0.90 12.53
C GLU A 37 25.14 1.30 13.02
N MET A 38 24.24 1.71 12.12
CA MET A 38 22.85 2.09 12.43
C MET A 38 21.88 0.93 12.18
N GLY A 39 20.79 0.92 12.95
CA GLY A 39 19.69 -0.02 12.72
C GLY A 39 19.05 0.23 11.35
N GLN A 40 18.88 -0.83 10.56
CA GLN A 40 18.33 -0.74 9.21
C GLN A 40 16.81 -0.90 9.23
N ALA A 41 16.11 -0.16 8.36
CA ALA A 41 14.71 -0.37 8.11
C ALA A 41 14.46 -1.76 7.49
N TRP A 42 13.37 -2.42 7.87
CA TRP A 42 12.99 -3.67 7.24
C TRP A 42 12.46 -3.42 5.82
N PRO A 43 12.84 -4.24 4.82
CA PRO A 43 12.24 -4.17 3.50
C PRO A 43 10.78 -4.63 3.55
N PHE A 44 10.00 -4.33 2.51
CA PHE A 44 8.68 -4.91 2.36
C PHE A 44 8.77 -6.41 2.12
N ARG A 45 8.01 -7.19 2.89
CA ARG A 45 7.86 -8.64 2.73
C ARG A 45 6.39 -8.99 2.80
N ILE A 46 5.99 -10.00 2.02
CA ILE A 46 4.62 -10.50 1.96
C ILE A 46 4.63 -12.03 1.97
N GLU A 47 3.75 -12.62 2.77
CA GLU A 47 3.65 -14.07 2.96
C GLU A 47 2.18 -14.49 2.87
N GLU A 48 1.90 -15.41 1.96
CA GLU A 48 0.55 -15.90 1.72
C GLU A 48 0.04 -16.73 2.91
N VAL A 49 -1.11 -16.35 3.44
CA VAL A 49 -1.77 -17.10 4.53
C VAL A 49 -2.62 -18.23 3.94
N SER A 50 -3.44 -17.92 2.95
CA SER A 50 -4.25 -18.88 2.19
C SER A 50 -4.57 -18.34 0.80
N HIS A 51 -4.88 -19.26 -0.12
CA HIS A 51 -5.25 -18.92 -1.49
C HIS A 51 -6.23 -19.94 -2.08
N TYR A 52 -7.46 -19.92 -1.57
CA TYR A 52 -8.54 -20.83 -2.03
C TYR A 52 -8.12 -22.31 -2.02
N ASP A 53 -7.31 -22.69 -1.03
CA ASP A 53 -6.73 -24.01 -0.82
C ASP A 53 -7.17 -24.59 0.53
N GLU A 54 -6.57 -25.69 1.01
CA GLU A 54 -6.96 -26.26 2.31
C GLU A 54 -6.71 -25.34 3.51
N ARG A 55 -5.82 -24.34 3.39
CA ARG A 55 -5.53 -23.36 4.44
C ARG A 55 -6.62 -22.30 4.55
N GLY A 56 -7.39 -22.07 3.48
CA GLY A 56 -8.49 -21.12 3.42
C GLY A 56 -9.34 -21.31 2.16
N PRO A 57 -10.36 -22.19 2.17
CA PRO A 57 -11.04 -22.63 0.95
C PRO A 57 -11.86 -21.56 0.22
N ALA A 58 -12.20 -20.46 0.90
CA ALA A 58 -13.10 -19.43 0.38
C ALA A 58 -12.51 -18.01 0.41
N TRP A 59 -11.21 -17.85 0.72
CA TRP A 59 -10.57 -16.54 0.79
C TRP A 59 -9.07 -16.57 0.45
N TYR A 60 -8.58 -15.41 0.04
CA TYR A 60 -7.17 -15.12 -0.21
C TYR A 60 -6.75 -13.89 0.60
N TRP A 61 -5.59 -13.98 1.24
CA TRP A 61 -4.98 -12.91 2.04
C TRP A 61 -3.53 -13.23 2.40
N ASN A 62 -2.79 -12.20 2.82
CA ASN A 62 -1.37 -12.28 3.14
C ASN A 62 -1.08 -11.59 4.48
N ASN A 63 -0.08 -12.10 5.19
CA ASN A 63 0.65 -11.30 6.18
C ASN A 63 1.67 -10.43 5.44
N PHE A 64 2.00 -9.27 6.00
CA PHE A 64 3.11 -8.46 5.50
C PHE A 64 3.90 -7.84 6.66
N SER A 65 5.15 -7.48 6.40
CA SER A 65 6.00 -6.73 7.32
C SER A 65 6.85 -5.72 6.55
N CYS A 66 7.12 -4.58 7.17
CA CYS A 66 7.97 -3.51 6.64
C CYS A 66 8.39 -2.58 7.78
N GLY A 67 9.37 -1.70 7.54
CA GLY A 67 9.57 -0.53 8.39
C GLY A 67 8.53 0.57 8.10
N GLU A 68 8.30 1.47 9.06
CA GLU A 68 7.38 2.62 8.88
C GLU A 68 7.79 3.51 7.69
N HIS A 69 9.10 3.58 7.41
CA HIS A 69 9.69 4.36 6.32
C HIS A 69 9.94 3.54 5.04
N THR A 70 8.95 2.75 4.60
CA THR A 70 9.04 1.89 3.40
C THR A 70 8.10 2.38 2.30
N GLY A 71 8.61 2.57 1.07
CA GLY A 71 7.80 3.04 -0.07
C GLY A 71 7.38 4.51 0.06
N THR A 72 6.20 4.85 -0.45
CA THR A 72 5.59 6.19 -0.31
C THR A 72 5.08 6.41 1.12
N HIS A 73 5.81 7.18 1.93
CA HIS A 73 5.56 7.41 3.36
C HIS A 73 5.80 8.85 3.79
#